data_AF-A0A068WEN0-F1
#
_entry.id   AF-A0A068WEN0-F1
#
_cell.length_a   1.000
_cell.length_b   1.000
_cell.length_c   1.000
_cell.angle_alpha   90.00
_cell.angle_beta   90.00
_cell.angle_gamma   90.00
#
_symmetry.space_group_name_H-M   'P 1'
#
loop_
_entity.id
_entity.type
_entity.pdbx_description
1 polymer ?
#
loop_
_entity_poly.entity_id
_entity_poly.type
_entity_poly.pdbx_seq_one_letter_code
_entity_poly.pdbx_strand_id
1 'polypeptide(L)'
;MLSAVDNAGFMYSVPSLKKELMEVINRVGKLLLKYSFEETAIHNTVLRFMKLIREESLSGKVENEGLQSTLVSSTSSNDWSLVGREELCKQLLTASIDLKTDIKGHLGYISSSSLNFIHSDELILTVGYSKSVFNFLKYAANKKRQFRVIVCEAFPNTEGHKMAETLAMEEISVVLVPDSHAFGLMARVNKVILSCDTVYPDGSLKAQTGTYAVMLAAKHFSIPTYVCLPSYKISPVNFKLLPNCSNTLNSHAQCAPESMTDFLETADLSVNSLDAPSRLLPASECLAGSGPSPLVWLPNWDYIPPGLTSLFLTTEGGQAPSYLYAMVRELFNSDDVNQSLKWVETHETRLVSTCITISRISYRLLKME
;
A
#
# COMPACT_ATOMS: atom_id res chain seq x y z
N MET A 1 54.09 -23.56 -42.47
CA MET A 1 54.48 -22.87 -41.23
C MET A 1 54.07 -21.40 -41.32
N LEU A 2 52.86 -21.11 -40.86
CA LEU A 2 52.28 -19.80 -40.53
C LEU A 2 50.85 -20.13 -40.04
N SER A 3 50.74 -20.76 -38.87
CA SER A 3 50.34 -20.12 -37.59
C SER A 3 48.98 -19.40 -37.75
N ALA A 4 47.85 -20.03 -37.47
CA ALA A 4 47.36 -20.36 -36.13
C ALA A 4 47.43 -19.17 -35.16
N VAL A 5 46.78 -18.06 -35.50
CA VAL A 5 46.48 -16.95 -34.58
C VAL A 5 45.13 -16.36 -35.02
N ASP A 6 44.29 -16.01 -34.06
CA ASP A 6 42.98 -15.33 -34.19
C ASP A 6 41.75 -16.18 -34.49
N ASN A 7 41.48 -17.13 -33.60
CA ASN A 7 40.10 -17.54 -33.30
C ASN A 7 39.84 -17.48 -31.78
N ALA A 8 40.35 -16.43 -31.13
CA ALA A 8 39.82 -15.99 -29.84
C ALA A 8 38.54 -15.21 -30.10
N GLY A 9 37.48 -15.94 -30.45
CA GLY A 9 36.12 -15.42 -30.35
C GLY A 9 35.94 -14.99 -28.90
N PHE A 10 35.92 -13.68 -28.67
CA PHE A 10 35.46 -13.10 -27.43
C PHE A 10 34.05 -13.63 -27.18
N MET A 11 33.92 -14.74 -26.46
CA MET A 11 32.72 -15.09 -25.70
C MET A 11 32.61 -14.03 -24.61
N TYR A 12 32.18 -12.82 -24.99
CA TYR A 12 31.40 -12.04 -24.06
C TYR A 12 30.18 -12.91 -23.75
N SER A 13 30.16 -13.49 -22.56
CA SER A 13 28.97 -14.12 -22.01
C SER A 13 27.89 -13.04 -22.03
N VAL A 14 27.05 -13.03 -23.07
CA VAL A 14 25.95 -12.07 -23.18
C VAL A 14 25.16 -12.24 -21.89
N PRO A 15 25.06 -11.22 -21.02
CA PRO A 15 24.27 -11.35 -19.81
C PRO A 15 22.89 -11.81 -20.24
N SER A 16 22.42 -12.91 -19.63
CA SER A 16 21.09 -13.44 -19.92
C SER A 16 20.09 -12.28 -19.90
N LEU A 17 19.29 -12.11 -20.96
CA LEU A 17 18.29 -11.03 -21.14
C LEU A 17 17.52 -10.70 -19.85
N LYS A 18 17.24 -11.72 -19.05
CA LYS A 18 16.63 -11.62 -17.72
C LYS A 18 17.42 -10.75 -16.74
N LYS A 19 18.73 -10.93 -16.61
CA LYS A 19 19.58 -10.13 -15.71
C LYS A 19 19.54 -8.67 -16.13
N GLU A 20 19.65 -8.39 -17.42
CA GLU A 20 19.54 -7.03 -17.96
C GLU A 20 18.16 -6.42 -17.67
N LEU A 21 17.08 -7.16 -17.94
CA LEU A 21 15.71 -6.69 -17.66
C LEU A 21 15.47 -6.45 -16.16
N MET A 22 15.90 -7.38 -15.31
CA MET A 22 15.79 -7.24 -13.86
C MET A 22 16.64 -6.08 -13.35
N GLU A 23 17.83 -5.83 -13.90
CA GLU A 23 18.66 -4.67 -13.56
C GLU A 23 17.98 -3.36 -13.96
N VAL A 24 17.38 -3.29 -15.15
CA VAL A 24 16.61 -2.13 -15.61
C VAL A 24 15.42 -1.88 -14.68
N ILE A 25 14.65 -2.91 -14.34
CA ILE A 25 13.49 -2.78 -13.45
C ILE A 25 13.94 -2.40 -12.04
N ASN A 26 15.02 -2.97 -11.53
CA ASN A 26 15.60 -2.58 -10.25
C ASN A 26 16.02 -1.10 -10.26
N ARG A 27 16.60 -0.62 -11.37
CA ARG A 27 16.99 0.79 -11.51
C ARG A 27 15.76 1.71 -11.56
N VAL A 28 14.73 1.34 -12.31
CA VAL A 28 13.47 2.09 -12.41
C VAL A 28 12.74 2.08 -11.07
N GLY A 29 12.64 0.93 -10.41
CA GLY A 29 12.03 0.76 -9.10
C GLY A 29 12.70 1.63 -8.03
N LYS A 30 14.05 1.68 -8.02
CA LYS A 30 14.82 2.60 -7.17
C LYS A 30 14.48 4.06 -7.43
N LEU A 31 14.33 4.46 -8.70
CA LEU A 31 13.96 5.84 -9.07
C LEU A 31 12.53 6.16 -8.64
N LEU A 32 11.57 5.27 -8.89
CA LEU A 32 10.17 5.49 -8.51
C LEU A 32 10.01 5.59 -7.00
N LEU A 33 10.65 4.70 -6.24
CA LEU A 33 10.61 4.74 -4.78
C LEU A 33 11.23 6.03 -4.23
N LYS A 34 12.24 6.57 -4.93
CA LYS A 34 12.88 7.83 -4.57
C LYS A 34 11.92 9.02 -4.62
N TYR A 35 11.02 9.06 -5.60
CA TYR A 35 10.08 10.18 -5.80
C TYR A 35 8.72 9.96 -5.14
N SER A 36 8.29 8.71 -4.96
CA SER A 36 6.94 8.35 -4.51
C SER A 36 6.97 7.40 -3.31
N PHE A 37 7.82 7.69 -2.32
CA PHE A 37 8.00 6.83 -1.15
C PHE A 37 6.71 6.59 -0.35
N GLU A 38 5.80 7.57 -0.30
CA GLU A 38 4.55 7.47 0.44
C GLU A 38 3.50 6.57 -0.23
N GLU A 39 3.60 6.41 -1.56
CA GLU A 39 2.68 5.62 -2.38
C GLU A 39 3.20 4.19 -2.55
N THR A 40 2.89 3.34 -1.57
CA THR A 40 3.29 1.93 -1.55
C THR A 40 2.73 1.13 -2.73
N ALA A 41 1.61 1.54 -3.33
CA ALA A 41 1.00 0.87 -4.47
C ALA A 41 1.94 0.80 -5.69
N ILE A 42 2.76 1.83 -5.92
CA ILE A 42 3.76 1.84 -7.00
C ILE A 42 4.83 0.78 -6.72
N HIS A 43 5.34 0.75 -5.49
CA HIS A 43 6.32 -0.23 -5.05
C HIS A 43 5.80 -1.66 -5.19
N ASN A 44 4.58 -1.91 -4.73
CA ASN A 44 3.93 -3.22 -4.82
C ASN A 44 3.76 -3.67 -6.27
N THR A 45 3.41 -2.74 -7.17
CA THR A 45 3.27 -3.03 -8.61
C THR A 45 4.60 -3.43 -9.24
N VAL A 46 5.70 -2.74 -8.88
CA VAL A 46 7.06 -3.10 -9.35
C VAL A 46 7.43 -4.51 -8.87
N LEU A 47 7.19 -4.83 -7.60
CA LEU A 47 7.49 -6.16 -7.05
C LEU A 47 6.64 -7.26 -7.69
N ARG A 48 5.35 -7.02 -7.94
CA ARG A 48 4.49 -7.96 -8.68
C ARG A 48 5.02 -8.20 -10.09
N PHE A 49 5.49 -7.15 -10.76
CA PHE A 49 6.06 -7.27 -12.10
C PHE A 49 7.40 -8.04 -12.09
N MET A 50 8.25 -7.84 -11.08
CA MET A 50 9.47 -8.63 -10.90
C MET A 50 9.16 -10.12 -10.67
N LYS A 51 8.15 -10.42 -9.84
CA LYS A 51 7.67 -11.79 -9.62
C LYS A 51 7.17 -12.42 -10.92
N LEU A 52 6.34 -11.72 -11.68
CA LEU A 52 5.83 -12.18 -12.98
C LEU A 52 6.98 -12.56 -13.93
N ILE A 53 8.03 -11.73 -14.01
CA ILE A 53 9.22 -12.06 -14.83
C ILE A 53 9.91 -13.33 -14.35
N ARG A 54 9.91 -13.61 -13.04
CA ARG A 54 10.48 -14.83 -12.47
C ARG A 54 9.60 -16.07 -12.67
N GLU A 55 8.28 -15.93 -12.76
CA GLU A 55 7.33 -17.04 -12.95
C GLU A 55 7.22 -17.48 -14.40
N GLU A 56 7.10 -16.55 -15.35
CA GLU A 56 7.15 -16.86 -16.80
C GLU A 56 8.50 -17.47 -17.22
N SER A 57 9.53 -17.13 -16.46
CA SER A 57 10.85 -17.75 -16.52
C SER A 57 10.84 -19.24 -16.10
N LEU A 58 9.96 -19.65 -15.18
CA LEU A 58 9.89 -21.04 -14.68
C LEU A 58 8.98 -21.91 -15.56
N SER A 59 7.89 -21.37 -16.10
CA SER A 59 6.93 -22.10 -16.94
C SER A 59 7.58 -22.71 -18.19
N GLY A 60 8.54 -22.01 -18.81
CA GLY A 60 9.33 -22.53 -19.94
C GLY A 60 10.21 -23.76 -19.63
N LYS A 61 10.36 -24.16 -18.36
CA LYS A 61 11.03 -25.41 -17.96
C LYS A 61 10.07 -26.58 -17.71
N VAL A 62 8.82 -26.30 -17.34
CA VAL A 62 7.89 -27.31 -16.78
C VAL A 62 7.23 -28.19 -17.85
N GLU A 63 7.26 -27.79 -19.13
CA GLU A 63 6.77 -28.66 -20.21
C GLU A 63 7.61 -29.94 -20.41
N ASN A 64 8.81 -30.05 -19.81
CA ASN A 64 9.72 -31.19 -20.01
C ASN A 64 9.90 -32.12 -18.80
N GLU A 65 9.43 -31.79 -17.60
CA GLU A 65 9.62 -32.66 -16.43
C GLU A 65 8.34 -32.77 -15.59
N GLY A 66 7.74 -33.96 -15.57
CA GLY A 66 6.52 -34.25 -14.84
C GLY A 66 6.66 -34.09 -13.32
N LEU A 67 5.66 -33.42 -12.71
CA LEU A 67 5.03 -33.52 -11.37
C LEU A 67 5.80 -33.98 -10.10
N GLN A 68 7.12 -34.26 -10.11
CA GLN A 68 7.84 -34.79 -8.95
C GLN A 68 9.10 -34.03 -8.52
N SER A 69 9.28 -32.76 -8.91
CA SER A 69 10.49 -31.98 -8.57
C SER A 69 10.28 -30.73 -7.70
N THR A 70 9.07 -30.47 -7.19
CA THR A 70 8.73 -29.22 -6.48
C THR A 70 9.40 -29.07 -5.09
N LEU A 71 10.00 -30.12 -4.52
CA LEU A 71 10.55 -30.06 -3.16
C LEU A 71 12.08 -29.84 -3.07
N VAL A 72 12.83 -29.81 -4.18
CA VAL A 72 14.32 -29.79 -4.13
C VAL A 72 14.97 -28.65 -4.94
N SER A 73 14.22 -27.77 -5.61
CA SER A 73 14.80 -26.81 -6.56
C SER A 73 15.26 -25.46 -5.98
N SER A 74 15.52 -25.32 -4.68
CA SER A 74 15.93 -24.03 -4.09
C SER A 74 17.39 -23.64 -4.37
N THR A 75 18.19 -24.49 -5.03
CA THR A 75 19.62 -24.21 -5.28
C THR A 75 20.12 -24.63 -6.68
N SER A 76 19.31 -24.52 -7.73
CA SER A 76 19.83 -24.61 -9.10
C SER A 76 20.08 -23.21 -9.67
N SER A 77 21.35 -22.88 -9.87
CA SER A 77 21.81 -21.75 -10.68
C SER A 77 21.06 -21.76 -12.01
N ASN A 78 20.15 -20.82 -12.15
CA ASN A 78 19.27 -20.76 -13.30
C ASN A 78 20.06 -20.30 -14.52
N ASP A 79 20.44 -21.23 -15.39
CA ASP A 79 21.01 -20.91 -16.70
C ASP A 79 19.90 -20.71 -17.74
N TRP A 80 19.94 -19.54 -18.38
CA TRP A 80 18.88 -18.93 -19.20
C TRP A 80 19.25 -18.85 -20.69
N SER A 81 20.23 -19.62 -21.13
CA SER A 81 20.78 -19.52 -22.49
C SER A 81 19.89 -20.11 -23.58
N LEU A 82 18.76 -20.77 -23.22
CA LEU A 82 18.00 -21.63 -24.13
C LEU A 82 16.64 -21.06 -24.59
N VAL A 83 16.16 -19.94 -24.02
CA VAL A 83 14.85 -19.36 -24.39
C VAL A 83 15.04 -18.24 -25.42
N GLY A 84 14.28 -18.30 -26.52
CA GLY A 84 14.29 -17.27 -27.57
C GLY A 84 13.82 -15.92 -27.05
N ARG A 85 14.59 -14.86 -27.32
CA ARG A 85 14.34 -13.48 -26.87
C ARG A 85 12.95 -12.95 -27.25
N GLU A 86 12.47 -13.28 -28.45
CA GLU A 86 11.17 -12.80 -28.95
C GLU A 86 9.98 -13.43 -28.25
N GLU A 87 10.08 -14.72 -27.92
CA GLU A 87 8.98 -15.45 -27.28
C GLU A 87 8.78 -14.97 -25.83
N LEU A 88 9.88 -14.81 -25.09
CA LEU A 88 9.85 -14.27 -23.73
C LEU A 88 9.28 -12.85 -23.70
N CYS A 89 9.68 -11.99 -24.64
CA CYS A 89 9.12 -10.63 -24.73
C CYS A 89 7.61 -10.63 -24.99
N LYS A 90 7.09 -11.54 -25.82
CA LYS A 90 5.65 -11.66 -26.09
C LYS A 90 4.90 -12.14 -24.85
N GLN A 91 5.40 -13.17 -24.17
CA GLN A 91 4.79 -13.71 -22.95
C GLN A 91 4.73 -12.64 -21.85
N LEU A 92 5.83 -11.92 -21.61
CA LEU A 92 5.86 -10.82 -20.64
C LEU A 92 4.91 -9.67 -21.02
N LEU A 93 4.78 -9.36 -22.31
CA LEU A 93 3.86 -8.32 -22.77
C LEU A 93 2.40 -8.72 -22.50
N THR A 94 2.03 -9.96 -22.82
CA THR A 94 0.70 -10.51 -22.54
C THR A 94 0.41 -10.48 -21.04
N ALA A 95 1.31 -11.03 -20.21
CA ALA A 95 1.15 -11.06 -18.78
C ALA A 95 1.10 -9.63 -18.14
N SER A 96 1.82 -8.66 -18.72
CA SER A 96 1.72 -7.25 -18.31
C SER A 96 0.34 -6.65 -18.63
N ILE A 97 -0.23 -6.97 -19.79
CA ILE A 97 -1.57 -6.54 -20.19
C ILE A 97 -2.61 -7.17 -19.24
N ASP A 98 -2.45 -8.45 -18.90
CA ASP A 98 -3.36 -9.16 -17.99
C ASP A 98 -3.30 -8.58 -16.57
N LEU A 99 -2.11 -8.29 -16.05
CA LEU A 99 -1.98 -7.60 -14.76
C LEU A 99 -2.65 -6.21 -14.79
N LYS A 100 -2.57 -5.49 -15.91
CA LYS A 100 -3.23 -4.19 -16.07
C LYS A 100 -4.75 -4.32 -16.13
N THR A 101 -5.30 -5.34 -16.79
CA THR A 101 -6.75 -5.58 -16.83
C THR A 101 -7.26 -6.04 -15.47
N ASP A 102 -6.52 -6.90 -14.77
CA ASP A 102 -6.82 -7.32 -13.39
C ASP A 102 -6.90 -6.14 -12.43
N ILE A 103 -5.89 -5.25 -12.44
CA ILE A 103 -5.87 -4.06 -11.58
C ILE A 103 -7.10 -3.17 -11.83
N LYS A 104 -7.51 -3.01 -13.08
CA LYS A 104 -8.71 -2.24 -13.44
C LYS A 104 -10.00 -2.94 -12.98
N GLY A 105 -10.02 -4.27 -12.97
CA GLY A 105 -11.18 -5.10 -12.61
C GLY A 105 -11.47 -5.18 -11.10
N HIS A 106 -10.48 -4.95 -10.22
CA HIS A 106 -10.63 -5.12 -8.77
C HIS A 106 -11.85 -4.40 -8.16
N LEU A 107 -12.17 -3.19 -8.62
CA LEU A 107 -13.34 -2.46 -8.11
C LEU A 107 -14.66 -3.18 -8.42
N GLY A 108 -14.78 -3.79 -9.60
CA GLY A 108 -15.92 -4.60 -10.00
C GLY A 108 -16.03 -5.88 -9.18
N TYR A 109 -14.92 -6.58 -8.98
CA TYR A 109 -14.89 -7.81 -8.19
C TYR A 109 -15.28 -7.56 -6.73
N ILE A 110 -14.66 -6.57 -6.08
CA ILE A 110 -14.97 -6.21 -4.68
C ILE A 110 -16.42 -5.75 -4.55
N SER A 111 -16.91 -4.91 -5.48
CA SER A 111 -18.29 -4.42 -5.42
C SER A 111 -19.33 -5.52 -5.61
N SER A 112 -19.06 -6.55 -6.41
CA SER A 112 -19.95 -7.70 -6.56
C SER A 112 -20.19 -8.47 -5.25
N SER A 113 -19.18 -8.47 -4.37
CA SER A 113 -19.22 -9.13 -3.06
C SER A 113 -20.14 -8.41 -2.06
N SER A 114 -20.52 -7.16 -2.33
CA SER A 114 -21.33 -6.33 -1.43
C SER A 114 -22.67 -6.94 -1.02
N LEU A 115 -23.27 -7.78 -1.87
CA LEU A 115 -24.56 -8.43 -1.59
C LEU A 115 -24.52 -9.39 -0.41
N ASN A 116 -23.34 -9.91 -0.07
CA ASN A 116 -23.14 -10.82 1.05
C ASN A 116 -22.98 -10.07 2.38
N PHE A 117 -22.54 -8.81 2.34
CA PHE A 117 -22.18 -8.02 3.53
C PHE A 117 -23.20 -6.94 3.88
N ILE A 118 -23.91 -6.40 2.88
CA ILE A 118 -24.90 -5.33 3.09
C ILE A 118 -26.29 -5.94 3.05
N HIS A 119 -27.06 -5.73 4.12
CA HIS A 119 -28.47 -6.07 4.18
C HIS A 119 -29.36 -4.83 4.22
N SER A 120 -30.67 -5.05 4.07
CA SER A 120 -31.65 -3.96 4.10
C SER A 120 -31.79 -3.41 5.52
N ASP A 121 -32.10 -2.12 5.63
CA ASP A 121 -32.33 -1.36 6.87
C ASP A 121 -31.11 -1.30 7.82
N GLU A 122 -29.90 -1.48 7.27
CA GLU A 122 -28.66 -1.33 8.03
C GLU A 122 -28.14 0.11 8.02
N LEU A 123 -27.49 0.49 9.13
CA LEU A 123 -26.75 1.74 9.25
C LEU A 123 -25.25 1.47 9.15
N ILE A 124 -24.66 1.92 8.06
CA ILE A 124 -23.24 1.71 7.73
C ILE A 124 -22.48 3.00 8.01
N LEU A 125 -21.33 2.94 8.67
CA LEU A 125 -20.44 4.09 8.87
C LEU A 125 -19.20 3.96 7.98
N THR A 126 -18.82 5.08 7.36
CA THR A 126 -17.65 5.22 6.48
C THR A 126 -16.92 6.52 6.79
N VAL A 127 -15.62 6.60 6.45
CA VAL A 127 -14.78 7.78 6.70
C VAL A 127 -14.19 8.26 5.38
N GLY A 128 -14.27 9.58 5.15
CA GLY A 128 -13.66 10.24 3.99
C GLY A 128 -14.24 9.79 2.65
N TYR A 129 -13.42 9.85 1.61
CA TYR A 129 -13.81 9.43 0.26
C TYR A 129 -12.94 8.28 -0.23
N SER A 130 -13.58 7.19 -0.65
CA SER A 130 -12.89 6.11 -1.34
C SER A 130 -13.71 5.57 -2.49
N LYS A 131 -13.08 5.46 -3.66
CA LYS A 131 -13.69 4.87 -4.87
C LYS A 131 -14.10 3.41 -4.66
N SER A 132 -13.33 2.65 -3.87
CA SER A 132 -13.63 1.24 -3.59
C SER A 132 -14.91 1.10 -2.77
N VAL A 133 -15.02 1.89 -1.69
CA VAL A 133 -16.20 1.89 -0.82
C VAL A 133 -17.42 2.46 -1.56
N PHE A 134 -17.23 3.53 -2.35
CA PHE A 134 -18.30 4.11 -3.16
C PHE A 134 -18.90 3.07 -4.12
N ASN A 135 -18.06 2.40 -4.92
CA ASN A 135 -18.53 1.37 -5.85
C ASN A 135 -19.16 0.19 -5.13
N PHE A 136 -18.67 -0.17 -3.95
CA PHE A 136 -19.22 -1.23 -3.12
C PHE A 136 -20.65 -0.91 -2.65
N LEU A 137 -20.87 0.30 -2.12
CA LEU A 137 -22.19 0.77 -1.70
C LEU A 137 -23.14 0.96 -2.89
N LYS A 138 -22.66 1.57 -3.98
CA LYS A 138 -23.41 1.76 -5.22
C LYS A 138 -23.92 0.45 -5.80
N TYR A 139 -23.09 -0.60 -5.81
CA TYR A 139 -23.50 -1.90 -6.33
C TYR A 139 -24.63 -2.52 -5.51
N ALA A 140 -24.56 -2.43 -4.17
CA ALA A 140 -25.62 -2.92 -3.30
C ALA A 140 -26.93 -2.14 -3.50
N ALA A 141 -26.86 -0.81 -3.63
CA ALA A 141 -28.03 0.03 -3.89
C ALA A 141 -28.70 -0.30 -5.24
N ASN A 142 -27.91 -0.47 -6.31
CA ASN A 142 -28.40 -0.86 -7.64
C ASN A 142 -29.12 -2.22 -7.64
N LYS A 143 -28.80 -3.10 -6.68
CA LYS A 143 -29.48 -4.39 -6.47
C LYS A 143 -30.68 -4.28 -5.53
N LYS A 144 -31.21 -3.06 -5.33
CA LYS A 144 -32.41 -2.72 -4.56
C LYS A 144 -32.28 -3.00 -3.05
N ARG A 145 -31.08 -2.95 -2.49
CA ARG A 145 -30.89 -2.92 -1.03
C ARG A 145 -31.12 -1.50 -0.53
N GLN A 146 -32.01 -1.34 0.43
CA GLN A 146 -32.28 -0.06 1.08
C GLN A 146 -31.47 0.00 2.37
N PHE A 147 -30.54 0.94 2.49
CA PHE A 147 -29.69 1.10 3.68
C PHE A 147 -29.32 2.58 3.84
N ARG A 148 -28.78 2.92 5.01
CA ARG A 148 -28.40 4.28 5.35
C ARG A 148 -26.91 4.33 5.62
N VAL A 149 -26.25 5.39 5.15
CA VAL A 149 -24.80 5.55 5.29
C VAL A 149 -24.49 6.82 6.09
N ILE A 150 -23.72 6.67 7.16
CA ILE A 150 -23.07 7.77 7.86
C ILE A 150 -21.70 7.98 7.23
N VAL A 151 -21.44 9.20 6.79
CA VAL A 151 -20.14 9.59 6.23
C VAL A 151 -19.49 10.58 7.19
N CYS A 152 -18.36 10.19 7.76
CA CYS A 152 -17.48 11.08 8.49
C CYS A 152 -16.67 11.93 7.49
N GLU A 153 -16.57 13.24 7.73
CA GLU A 153 -16.00 14.19 6.77
C GLU A 153 -14.49 14.03 6.51
N ALA A 154 -13.73 13.42 7.42
CA ALA A 154 -12.28 13.26 7.39
C ALA A 154 -11.55 14.61 7.24
N PHE A 155 -11.70 15.47 8.24
CA PHE A 155 -10.94 16.71 8.34
C PHE A 155 -9.45 16.36 8.54
N PRO A 156 -8.50 16.93 7.76
CA PRO A 156 -8.51 18.23 7.07
C PRO A 156 -8.83 18.22 5.57
N ASN A 157 -8.89 17.05 4.91
CA ASN A 157 -9.07 17.00 3.45
C ASN A 157 -10.54 17.23 3.04
N THR A 158 -11.48 17.08 3.98
CA THR A 158 -12.94 17.29 3.78
C THR A 158 -13.53 16.45 2.64
N GLU A 159 -12.88 15.34 2.29
CA GLU A 159 -13.28 14.51 1.15
C GLU A 159 -14.61 13.79 1.40
N GLY A 160 -15.00 13.58 2.67
CA GLY A 160 -16.29 12.98 3.00
C GLY A 160 -17.50 13.78 2.48
N HIS A 161 -17.36 15.10 2.28
CA HIS A 161 -18.40 15.93 1.64
C HIS A 161 -18.67 15.47 0.20
N LYS A 162 -17.61 15.22 -0.56
CA LYS A 162 -17.69 14.67 -1.93
C LYS A 162 -18.29 13.27 -1.93
N MET A 163 -17.93 12.42 -0.98
CA MET A 163 -18.51 11.09 -0.83
C MET A 163 -20.03 11.18 -0.60
N ALA A 164 -20.46 12.05 0.32
CA ALA A 164 -21.86 12.24 0.62
C ALA A 164 -22.66 12.76 -0.60
N GLU A 165 -22.11 13.73 -1.34
CA GLU A 165 -22.71 14.23 -2.57
C GLU A 165 -22.87 13.11 -3.62
N THR A 166 -21.79 12.37 -3.90
CA THR A 166 -21.81 11.30 -4.90
C THR A 166 -22.77 10.16 -4.55
N LEU A 167 -22.88 9.79 -3.26
CA LEU A 167 -23.82 8.77 -2.80
C LEU A 167 -25.28 9.28 -2.85
N ALA A 168 -25.51 10.55 -2.54
CA ALA A 168 -26.84 11.16 -2.64
C ALA A 168 -27.33 11.23 -4.10
N MET A 169 -26.43 11.47 -5.06
CA MET A 169 -26.74 11.40 -6.50
C MET A 169 -27.18 10.00 -6.95
N GLU A 170 -26.73 8.94 -6.27
CA GLU A 170 -27.10 7.55 -6.55
C GLU A 170 -28.33 7.11 -5.70
N GLU A 171 -29.10 8.06 -5.17
CA GLU A 171 -30.33 7.84 -4.38
C GLU A 171 -30.13 7.03 -3.08
N ILE A 172 -28.91 7.04 -2.50
CA ILE A 172 -28.62 6.40 -1.22
C ILE A 172 -28.89 7.40 -0.08
N SER A 173 -29.53 6.96 1.01
CA SER A 173 -29.72 7.82 2.18
C SER A 173 -28.40 8.03 2.92
N VAL A 174 -27.89 9.26 2.89
CA VAL A 174 -26.62 9.64 3.52
C VAL A 174 -26.85 10.63 4.67
N VAL A 175 -26.06 10.47 5.73
CA VAL A 175 -25.93 11.45 6.83
C VAL A 175 -24.46 11.85 6.92
N LEU A 176 -24.17 13.11 6.63
CA LEU A 176 -22.83 13.68 6.79
C LEU A 176 -22.63 14.13 8.23
N VAL A 177 -21.48 13.77 8.81
CA VAL A 177 -21.19 13.98 10.23
C VAL A 177 -19.71 14.40 10.39
N PRO A 178 -19.39 15.33 11.32
CA PRO A 178 -18.01 15.64 11.65
C PRO A 178 -17.35 14.49 12.45
N ASP A 179 -16.04 14.32 12.31
CA ASP A 179 -15.31 13.16 12.85
C ASP A 179 -15.45 13.03 14.39
N SER A 180 -15.65 14.16 15.09
CA SER A 180 -15.87 14.23 16.55
C SER A 180 -17.11 13.47 17.04
N HIS A 181 -18.13 13.32 16.18
CA HIS A 181 -19.38 12.65 16.55
C HIS A 181 -19.34 11.14 16.26
N ALA A 182 -18.27 10.62 15.64
CA ALA A 182 -18.16 9.22 15.28
C ALA A 182 -18.35 8.30 16.49
N PHE A 183 -17.75 8.63 17.64
CA PHE A 183 -17.86 7.84 18.86
C PHE A 183 -19.31 7.79 19.40
N GLY A 184 -20.02 8.93 19.40
CA GLY A 184 -21.39 9.01 19.90
C GLY A 184 -22.41 8.31 19.01
N LEU A 185 -22.21 8.34 17.69
CA LEU A 185 -23.08 7.66 16.73
C LEU A 185 -22.80 6.15 16.64
N MET A 186 -21.60 5.72 17.02
CA MET A 186 -21.16 4.34 16.93
C MET A 186 -22.15 3.36 17.59
N ALA A 187 -22.78 3.74 18.71
CA ALA A 187 -23.76 2.90 19.42
C ALA A 187 -25.00 2.49 18.57
N ARG A 188 -25.26 3.16 17.44
CA ARG A 188 -26.38 2.85 16.53
C ARG A 188 -25.94 2.21 15.22
N VAL A 189 -24.63 2.19 14.94
CA VAL A 189 -24.07 1.69 13.68
C VAL A 189 -24.04 0.17 13.71
N ASN A 190 -24.43 -0.47 12.61
CA ASN A 190 -24.39 -1.93 12.50
C ASN A 190 -23.05 -2.44 11.98
N LYS A 191 -22.44 -1.71 11.03
CA LYS A 191 -21.19 -2.08 10.37
C LYS A 191 -20.37 -0.85 10.04
N VAL A 192 -19.05 -1.00 10.13
CA VAL A 192 -18.10 0.02 9.67
C VAL A 192 -17.43 -0.49 8.40
N ILE A 193 -17.52 0.25 7.30
CA ILE A 193 -16.91 -0.10 6.02
C ILE A 193 -15.89 0.99 5.68
N LEU A 194 -14.63 0.58 5.54
CA LEU A 194 -13.51 1.48 5.36
C LEU A 194 -12.69 1.10 4.14
N SER A 195 -11.85 2.04 3.73
CA SER A 195 -10.77 1.81 2.78
C SER A 195 -9.46 2.11 3.47
N CYS A 196 -8.41 1.45 3.02
CA CYS A 196 -7.04 1.73 3.43
C CYS A 196 -6.22 2.17 2.23
N ASP A 197 -5.06 2.77 2.48
CA ASP A 197 -4.05 3.03 1.46
C ASP A 197 -3.09 1.87 1.33
N THR A 198 -2.74 1.24 2.45
CA THR A 198 -1.83 0.09 2.47
C THR A 198 -2.19 -0.87 3.60
N VAL A 199 -2.08 -2.16 3.34
CA VAL A 199 -2.18 -3.20 4.37
C VAL A 199 -0.89 -3.99 4.41
N TYR A 200 -0.44 -4.29 5.62
CA TYR A 200 0.78 -5.04 5.88
C TYR A 200 0.48 -6.50 6.22
N PRO A 201 1.48 -7.41 6.15
CA PRO A 201 1.28 -8.84 6.38
C PRO A 201 0.77 -9.15 7.79
N ASP A 202 1.10 -8.30 8.77
CA ASP A 202 0.70 -8.44 10.18
C ASP A 202 -0.78 -8.10 10.41
N GLY A 203 -1.45 -7.52 9.41
CA GLY A 203 -2.82 -7.00 9.53
C GLY A 203 -2.91 -5.55 10.02
N SER A 204 -1.78 -4.89 10.25
CA SER A 204 -1.74 -3.43 10.40
C SER A 204 -2.01 -2.76 9.06
N LEU A 205 -2.50 -1.52 9.11
CA LEU A 205 -2.86 -0.79 7.90
C LEU A 205 -2.58 0.71 8.03
N LYS A 206 -2.31 1.34 6.89
CA LYS A 206 -2.20 2.79 6.71
C LYS A 206 -3.50 3.27 6.06
N ALA A 207 -4.15 4.26 6.65
CA ALA A 207 -5.39 4.84 6.13
C ALA A 207 -5.43 6.35 6.34
N GLN A 208 -6.46 7.00 5.80
CA GLN A 208 -6.71 8.42 5.99
C GLN A 208 -6.83 8.77 7.49
N THR A 209 -6.37 9.97 7.85
CA THR A 209 -6.49 10.51 9.20
C THR A 209 -7.92 10.44 9.75
N GLY A 210 -8.07 10.15 11.04
CA GLY A 210 -9.34 9.96 11.73
C GLY A 210 -9.88 8.52 11.65
N THR A 211 -9.37 7.68 10.73
CA THR A 211 -9.81 6.29 10.60
C THR A 211 -9.46 5.47 11.85
N TYR A 212 -8.33 5.74 12.50
CA TYR A 212 -7.94 5.00 13.70
C TYR A 212 -8.92 5.23 14.87
N ALA A 213 -9.36 6.47 15.06
CA ALA A 213 -10.35 6.81 16.09
C ALA A 213 -11.68 6.09 15.86
N VAL A 214 -12.13 6.01 14.60
CA VAL A 214 -13.35 5.30 14.22
C VAL A 214 -13.23 3.80 14.46
N MET A 215 -12.10 3.19 14.09
CA MET A 215 -11.88 1.75 14.32
C MET A 215 -11.76 1.42 15.81
N LEU A 216 -11.14 2.30 16.60
CA LEU A 216 -11.08 2.14 18.04
C LEU A 216 -12.47 2.23 18.69
N ALA A 217 -13.28 3.18 18.25
CA ALA A 217 -14.68 3.29 18.67
C ALA A 217 -15.47 2.03 18.28
N ALA A 218 -15.32 1.54 17.04
CA ALA A 218 -15.99 0.34 16.57
C ALA A 218 -15.62 -0.88 17.43
N LYS A 219 -14.34 -1.04 17.77
CA LYS A 219 -13.87 -2.10 18.69
C LYS A 219 -14.48 -1.97 20.08
N HIS A 220 -14.56 -0.76 20.63
CA HIS A 220 -15.18 -0.52 21.94
C HIS A 220 -16.66 -0.93 21.96
N PHE A 221 -17.40 -0.63 20.89
CA PHE A 221 -18.82 -1.01 20.74
C PHE A 221 -19.02 -2.42 20.15
N SER A 222 -17.95 -3.19 19.93
CA SER A 222 -17.99 -4.54 19.33
C SER A 222 -18.68 -4.59 17.96
N ILE A 223 -18.52 -3.54 17.16
CA ILE A 223 -19.06 -3.46 15.79
C ILE A 223 -18.03 -3.98 14.80
N PRO A 224 -18.43 -4.87 13.86
CA PRO A 224 -17.51 -5.40 12.87
C PRO A 224 -17.03 -4.31 11.90
N THR A 225 -15.72 -4.32 11.65
CA THR A 225 -15.02 -3.42 10.73
C THR A 225 -14.58 -4.18 9.48
N TYR A 226 -15.09 -3.75 8.33
CA TYR A 226 -14.76 -4.29 7.02
C TYR A 226 -13.85 -3.32 6.26
N VAL A 227 -12.73 -3.81 5.73
CA VAL A 227 -11.79 -2.98 4.97
C VAL A 227 -11.76 -3.44 3.52
N CYS A 228 -12.14 -2.57 2.59
CA CYS A 228 -12.03 -2.84 1.15
C CYS A 228 -10.56 -2.81 0.72
N LEU A 229 -10.03 -3.98 0.34
CA LEU A 229 -8.61 -4.19 0.06
C LEU A 229 -8.39 -4.77 -1.34
N PRO A 230 -8.13 -3.90 -2.34
CA PRO A 230 -7.56 -4.34 -3.62
C PRO A 230 -6.16 -4.95 -3.43
N SER A 231 -5.84 -5.99 -4.20
CA SER A 231 -4.59 -6.75 -4.04
C SER A 231 -3.32 -5.90 -4.23
N TYR A 232 -3.36 -4.85 -5.05
CA TYR A 232 -2.20 -3.95 -5.24
C TYR A 232 -1.90 -3.02 -4.04
N LYS A 233 -2.83 -2.89 -3.08
CA LYS A 233 -2.61 -2.13 -1.84
C LYS A 233 -1.98 -2.98 -0.73
N ILE A 234 -1.79 -4.28 -0.96
CA ILE A 234 -1.08 -5.17 -0.02
C ILE A 234 0.42 -4.93 -0.20
N SER A 235 1.11 -4.51 0.86
CA SER A 235 2.55 -4.29 0.85
C SER A 235 3.27 -5.39 1.63
N PRO A 236 4.32 -6.03 1.07
CA PRO A 236 5.14 -6.97 1.82
C PRO A 236 6.07 -6.26 2.81
N VAL A 237 6.42 -5.00 2.52
CA VAL A 237 7.29 -4.18 3.36
C VAL A 237 6.43 -3.34 4.29
N ASN A 238 6.64 -3.50 5.59
CA ASN A 238 6.11 -2.57 6.57
C ASN A 238 7.01 -1.33 6.61
N PHE A 239 6.55 -0.22 6.03
CA PHE A 239 7.34 1.01 5.95
C PHE A 239 7.57 1.66 7.32
N LYS A 240 6.90 1.18 8.38
CA LYS A 240 7.19 1.47 9.80
C LYS A 240 8.38 0.66 10.35
N LEU A 241 9.09 -0.13 9.55
CA LEU A 241 10.30 -0.83 9.97
C LEU A 241 11.55 -0.32 9.25
N LEU A 242 11.40 0.71 8.41
CA LEU A 242 12.51 1.33 7.72
C LEU A 242 13.21 2.32 8.65
N PRO A 243 14.55 2.28 8.72
CA PRO A 243 15.30 3.24 9.51
C PRO A 243 14.87 4.67 9.11
N ASN A 244 14.69 5.55 10.09
CA ASN A 244 14.22 6.94 9.91
C ASN A 244 12.77 7.16 9.41
N CYS A 245 11.98 6.13 9.07
CA CYS A 245 10.52 6.26 8.86
C CYS A 245 9.71 5.88 10.11
N SER A 246 10.40 5.44 11.15
CA SER A 246 9.86 5.18 12.48
C SER A 246 11.03 5.03 13.45
N ASN A 247 10.87 5.71 14.59
CA ASN A 247 11.48 5.30 15.84
C ASN A 247 11.22 3.80 16.04
N THR A 248 12.25 2.99 15.85
CA THR A 248 12.76 1.96 16.77
C THR A 248 13.85 1.20 16.03
N LEU A 249 15.05 1.22 16.61
CA LEU A 249 16.13 0.32 16.23
C LEU A 249 15.66 -1.14 16.28
N ASN A 250 16.10 -1.88 15.27
CA ASN A 250 16.40 -3.32 15.25
C ASN A 250 15.28 -4.33 14.98
N SER A 251 15.31 -4.78 13.72
CA SER A 251 15.67 -6.16 13.33
C SER A 251 14.60 -7.25 13.32
N HIS A 252 14.56 -7.92 12.16
CA HIS A 252 13.90 -9.18 11.82
C HIS A 252 12.43 -9.14 11.44
N ALA A 253 12.21 -8.95 10.13
CA ALA A 253 11.15 -9.65 9.43
C ALA A 253 11.24 -11.16 9.72
N GLN A 254 10.39 -11.63 10.61
CA GLN A 254 9.92 -13.00 10.64
C GLN A 254 8.40 -12.95 10.73
N CYS A 255 7.76 -13.25 9.60
CA CYS A 255 6.33 -13.51 9.54
C CYS A 255 6.04 -14.80 10.32
N ALA A 256 5.90 -14.69 11.64
CA ALA A 256 5.41 -15.75 12.51
C ALA A 256 4.33 -15.16 13.44
N PRO A 257 3.28 -15.93 13.77
CA PRO A 257 2.14 -15.46 14.57
C PRO A 257 2.47 -15.17 16.05
N GLU A 258 3.74 -15.28 16.48
CA GLU A 258 4.17 -15.16 17.88
C GLU A 258 4.78 -13.80 18.26
N SER A 259 4.86 -12.81 17.35
CA SER A 259 5.48 -11.49 17.65
C SER A 259 4.54 -10.41 18.23
N MET A 260 3.37 -10.79 18.75
CA MET A 260 2.50 -9.85 19.48
C MET A 260 3.04 -9.57 20.89
N THR A 261 3.95 -8.60 21.01
CA THR A 261 4.22 -7.95 22.30
C THR A 261 3.72 -6.51 22.27
N ASP A 262 2.83 -6.21 23.22
CA ASP A 262 2.25 -4.89 23.48
C ASP A 262 3.32 -3.86 23.84
N PHE A 263 3.60 -2.92 22.92
CA PHE A 263 4.34 -1.70 23.25
C PHE A 263 3.66 -0.48 22.64
N LEU A 264 2.95 0.26 23.50
CA LEU A 264 2.52 1.64 23.30
C LEU A 264 3.72 2.55 23.59
N GLU A 265 4.60 2.76 22.61
CA GLU A 265 5.65 3.78 22.70
C GLU A 265 5.46 4.86 21.64
N THR A 266 5.58 6.10 22.11
CA THR A 266 5.23 7.36 21.47
C THR A 266 5.98 7.61 20.16
N ALA A 267 5.22 7.91 19.11
CA ALA A 267 5.73 8.20 17.77
C ALA A 267 6.44 9.56 17.71
N ASP A 268 7.71 9.60 17.26
CA ASP A 268 8.21 10.81 16.60
C ASP A 268 7.62 10.87 15.20
N LEU A 269 6.82 11.91 14.97
CA LEU A 269 6.27 12.25 13.66
C LEU A 269 7.39 12.89 12.83
N SER A 270 8.16 12.07 12.12
CA SER A 270 9.09 12.58 11.11
C SER A 270 8.35 13.44 10.09
N VAL A 271 8.96 14.58 9.76
CA VAL A 271 8.39 15.78 9.11
C VAL A 271 7.72 15.53 7.75
N ASN A 272 7.89 14.35 7.15
CA ASN A 272 7.32 14.02 5.84
C ASN A 272 5.85 13.58 5.88
N SER A 273 5.26 13.38 7.07
CA SER A 273 3.87 12.91 7.19
C SER A 273 2.86 14.01 7.50
N LEU A 274 3.32 15.27 7.59
CA LEU A 274 2.50 16.41 7.98
C LEU A 274 2.10 17.25 6.75
N ASP A 275 0.83 17.64 6.70
CA ASP A 275 0.30 18.53 5.68
C ASP A 275 0.62 20.00 5.99
N ALA A 276 0.36 20.87 5.01
CA ALA A 276 0.56 22.30 5.17
C ALA A 276 -0.31 22.85 6.31
N PRO A 277 0.26 23.59 7.28
CA PRO A 277 -0.47 24.10 8.43
C PRO A 277 -1.58 25.11 8.03
N SER A 278 -1.46 25.69 6.83
CA SER A 278 -2.47 26.57 6.23
C SER A 278 -3.83 25.90 6.04
N ARG A 279 -3.92 24.56 6.00
CA ARG A 279 -5.19 23.83 5.92
C ARG A 279 -6.01 23.90 7.22
N LEU A 280 -5.35 24.00 8.37
CA LEU A 280 -6.04 24.17 9.66
C LEU A 280 -6.15 25.65 10.04
N LEU A 281 -5.07 26.41 9.87
CA LEU A 281 -4.97 27.82 10.26
C LEU A 281 -4.58 28.67 9.05
N PRO A 282 -5.55 29.34 8.40
CA PRO A 282 -5.29 30.23 7.28
C PRO A 282 -4.29 31.33 7.64
N ALA A 283 -3.42 31.70 6.68
CA ALA A 283 -2.40 32.72 6.90
C ALA A 283 -2.96 34.10 7.31
N SER A 284 -4.23 34.37 7.00
CA SER A 284 -4.95 35.58 7.42
C SER A 284 -5.18 35.68 8.93
N GLU A 285 -5.29 34.55 9.62
CA GLU A 285 -5.61 34.51 11.06
C GLU A 285 -4.34 34.57 11.93
N CYS A 286 -3.18 34.22 11.37
CA CYS A 286 -1.89 34.22 12.06
C CYS A 286 -1.29 35.63 12.28
N LEU A 287 -1.84 36.68 11.64
CA LEU A 287 -1.24 38.02 11.62
C LEU A 287 -1.75 38.98 12.73
N ALA A 288 -2.65 38.53 13.61
CA ALA A 288 -3.39 39.43 14.49
C ALA A 288 -2.92 39.51 15.97
N GLY A 289 -1.88 38.77 16.38
CA GLY A 289 -1.44 38.72 17.78
C GLY A 289 0.04 39.04 18.00
N SER A 290 0.38 39.79 19.05
CA SER A 290 1.75 40.07 19.48
C SER A 290 2.45 38.89 20.20
N GLY A 291 1.91 37.67 20.06
CA GLY A 291 2.37 36.46 20.75
C GLY A 291 3.11 35.49 19.81
N PRO A 292 3.76 34.45 20.35
CA PRO A 292 4.35 33.39 19.53
C PRO A 292 3.27 32.67 18.74
N SER A 293 3.51 32.39 17.45
CA SER A 293 2.59 31.63 16.62
C SER A 293 2.42 30.21 17.16
N PRO A 294 1.19 29.63 17.11
CA PRO A 294 0.97 28.27 17.54
C PRO A 294 1.71 27.28 16.63
N LEU A 295 2.22 26.20 17.22
CA LEU A 295 2.78 25.09 16.47
C LEU A 295 1.62 24.19 15.98
N VAL A 296 1.54 23.99 14.68
CA VAL A 296 0.39 23.33 14.02
C VAL A 296 0.85 22.04 13.34
N TRP A 297 0.26 20.91 13.73
CA TRP A 297 0.59 19.57 13.23
C TRP A 297 -0.65 18.97 12.56
N LEU A 298 -0.57 18.64 11.27
CA LEU A 298 -1.65 17.98 10.53
C LEU A 298 -1.16 16.64 9.97
N PRO A 299 -1.33 15.51 10.66
CA PRO A 299 -1.04 14.21 10.07
C PRO A 299 -2.01 13.94 8.90
N ASN A 300 -1.47 13.52 7.76
CA ASN A 300 -2.28 13.20 6.57
C ASN A 300 -2.91 11.80 6.65
N TRP A 301 -2.25 10.88 7.35
CA TRP A 301 -2.65 9.47 7.45
C TRP A 301 -2.41 8.92 8.86
N ASP A 302 -3.21 7.92 9.23
CA ASP A 302 -3.10 7.18 10.48
C ASP A 302 -2.44 5.81 10.24
N TYR A 303 -1.61 5.39 11.18
CA TYR A 303 -1.19 4.00 11.31
C TYR A 303 -2.11 3.27 12.26
N ILE A 304 -2.71 2.19 11.79
CA ILE A 304 -3.67 1.39 12.54
C ILE A 304 -3.02 0.04 12.89
N PRO A 305 -2.88 -0.30 14.19
CA PRO A 305 -2.32 -1.56 14.63
C PRO A 305 -3.22 -2.75 14.23
N PRO A 306 -2.67 -3.97 14.18
CA PRO A 306 -3.46 -5.15 13.90
C PRO A 306 -4.49 -5.41 15.01
N GLY A 307 -5.52 -6.19 14.70
CA GLY A 307 -6.55 -6.58 15.68
C GLY A 307 -7.68 -5.56 15.90
N LEU A 308 -7.77 -4.52 15.06
CA LEU A 308 -8.96 -3.68 14.94
C LEU A 308 -9.85 -4.05 13.75
N THR A 309 -9.29 -4.66 12.71
CA THR A 309 -10.03 -5.09 11.50
C THR A 309 -10.66 -6.45 11.70
N SER A 310 -11.95 -6.59 11.41
CA SER A 310 -12.63 -7.88 11.44
C SER A 310 -12.40 -8.69 10.16
N LEU A 311 -12.52 -8.05 8.99
CA LEU A 311 -12.42 -8.73 7.70
C LEU A 311 -11.91 -7.80 6.59
N PHE A 312 -11.04 -8.32 5.73
CA PHE A 312 -10.58 -7.65 4.52
C PHE A 312 -11.38 -8.13 3.30
N LEU A 313 -12.01 -7.21 2.59
CA LEU A 313 -12.78 -7.50 1.38
C LEU A 313 -11.85 -7.39 0.17
N THR A 314 -11.39 -8.55 -0.28
CA THR A 314 -10.50 -8.71 -1.43
C THR A 314 -11.28 -9.16 -2.67
N THR A 315 -10.60 -9.32 -3.81
CA THR A 315 -11.23 -9.84 -5.04
C THR A 315 -11.72 -11.28 -4.92
N GLU A 316 -11.11 -12.06 -4.05
CA GLU A 316 -11.47 -13.47 -3.81
C GLU A 316 -12.56 -13.60 -2.74
N GLY A 317 -12.97 -12.49 -2.13
CA GLY A 317 -13.96 -12.44 -1.07
C GLY A 317 -13.39 -11.92 0.25
N GLY A 318 -14.10 -12.25 1.33
CA GLY A 318 -13.75 -11.82 2.68
C GLY A 318 -12.62 -12.67 3.27
N GLN A 319 -11.48 -12.06 3.55
CA GLN A 319 -10.31 -12.70 4.14
C GLN A 319 -10.06 -12.20 5.55
N ALA A 320 -9.73 -13.12 6.47
CA ALA A 320 -9.35 -12.75 7.83
C ALA A 320 -7.97 -12.08 7.86
N PRO A 321 -7.69 -11.19 8.84
CA PRO A 321 -6.36 -10.59 8.98
C PRO A 321 -5.23 -11.62 9.07
N SER A 322 -5.47 -12.76 9.70
CA SER A 322 -4.51 -13.86 9.80
C SER A 322 -4.14 -14.47 8.45
N TYR A 323 -4.94 -14.32 7.40
CA TYR A 323 -4.63 -14.89 6.08
C TYR A 323 -3.73 -13.97 5.22
N LEU A 324 -3.49 -12.73 5.66
CA LEU A 324 -2.71 -11.75 4.88
C LEU A 324 -1.28 -12.20 4.59
N TYR A 325 -0.62 -12.91 5.51
CA TYR A 325 0.72 -13.44 5.25
C TYR A 325 0.74 -14.41 4.05
N ALA A 326 -0.32 -15.20 3.87
CA ALA A 326 -0.42 -16.18 2.79
C ALA A 326 -0.58 -15.45 1.45
N MET A 327 -1.48 -14.46 1.40
CA MET A 327 -1.65 -13.59 0.24
C MET A 327 -0.36 -12.86 -0.13
N VAL A 328 0.41 -12.37 0.84
CA VAL A 328 1.70 -11.71 0.57
C VAL A 328 2.70 -12.67 -0.08
N ARG A 329 2.78 -13.93 0.38
CA ARG A 329 3.64 -14.96 -0.23
C ARG A 329 3.19 -15.33 -1.63
N GLU A 330 1.88 -15.29 -1.88
CA GLU A 330 1.29 -15.52 -3.20
C GLU A 330 1.45 -14.33 -4.14
N LEU A 331 1.51 -13.09 -3.65
CA LEU A 331 1.65 -11.89 -4.50
C LEU A 331 3.10 -11.48 -4.76
N PHE A 332 4.03 -11.83 -3.86
CA PHE A 332 5.41 -11.35 -3.90
C PHE A 332 6.44 -12.47 -3.84
N ASN A 333 7.64 -12.20 -4.36
CA ASN A 333 8.79 -13.09 -4.23
C ASN A 333 9.69 -12.58 -3.10
N SER A 334 10.13 -13.48 -2.20
CA SER A 334 10.93 -13.12 -1.03
C SER A 334 12.27 -12.47 -1.39
N ASP A 335 12.92 -12.91 -2.47
CA ASP A 335 14.22 -12.37 -2.87
C ASP A 335 14.11 -10.94 -3.36
N ASP A 336 13.03 -10.63 -4.09
CA ASP A 336 12.77 -9.29 -4.62
C ASP A 336 12.38 -8.32 -3.50
N VAL A 337 11.62 -8.79 -2.51
CA VAL A 337 11.30 -8.02 -1.29
C VAL A 337 12.57 -7.72 -0.51
N ASN A 338 13.44 -8.71 -0.28
CA ASN A 338 14.71 -8.52 0.41
C ASN A 338 15.65 -7.57 -0.36
N GLN A 339 15.64 -7.64 -1.69
CA GLN A 339 16.41 -6.73 -2.53
C GLN A 339 15.86 -5.30 -2.47
N SER A 340 14.55 -5.13 -2.41
CA SER A 340 13.91 -3.82 -2.39
C SER A 340 14.11 -3.07 -1.08
N LEU A 341 14.26 -3.77 0.05
CA LEU A 341 14.66 -3.18 1.34
C LEU A 341 15.98 -2.41 1.24
N LYS A 342 16.96 -2.95 0.50
CA LYS A 342 18.25 -2.28 0.24
C LYS A 342 18.10 -0.98 -0.55
N TRP A 343 17.00 -0.80 -1.30
CA TRP A 343 16.78 0.43 -2.07
C TRP A 343 16.48 1.60 -1.14
N VAL A 344 15.77 1.34 -0.04
CA VAL A 344 15.43 2.37 0.94
C VAL A 344 16.67 2.83 1.71
N GLU A 345 17.52 1.91 2.15
CA GLU A 345 18.77 2.23 2.86
C GLU A 345 19.68 3.17 2.05
N THR A 346 19.72 3.01 0.72
CA THR A 346 20.50 3.90 -0.17
C THR A 346 19.87 5.28 -0.38
N HIS A 347 18.60 5.45 -0.07
CA HIS A 347 17.87 6.70 -0.21
C HIS A 347 18.16 7.66 0.96
N GLU A 348 18.30 7.10 2.17
CA GLU A 348 18.57 7.85 3.41
C GLU A 348 19.94 8.53 3.43
N THR A 349 20.99 7.89 2.92
CA THR A 349 22.35 8.46 2.89
C THR A 349 22.46 9.76 2.10
N ARG A 350 21.57 10.00 1.13
CA ARG A 350 21.55 11.25 0.33
C ARG A 350 20.60 12.31 0.86
N LEU A 351 19.45 11.92 1.43
CA LEU A 351 18.50 12.88 2.03
C LEU A 351 19.05 13.51 3.30
N VAL A 352 19.69 12.73 4.18
CA VAL A 352 20.36 13.29 5.37
C VAL A 352 21.48 14.25 4.97
N SER A 353 22.27 13.90 3.94
CA SER A 353 23.29 14.78 3.38
C SER A 353 22.72 16.08 2.80
N THR A 354 21.66 16.02 2.00
CA THR A 354 21.09 17.20 1.32
C THR A 354 20.25 18.07 2.26
N CYS A 355 19.44 17.49 3.15
CA CYS A 355 18.70 18.24 4.17
C CYS A 355 19.63 18.93 5.18
N ILE A 356 20.70 18.27 5.65
CA ILE A 356 21.72 18.93 6.51
C ILE A 356 22.40 20.09 5.76
N THR A 357 22.64 19.93 4.45
CA THR A 357 23.27 20.97 3.64
C THR A 357 22.33 22.15 3.41
N ILE A 358 21.05 21.90 3.11
CA ILE A 358 20.04 22.94 2.92
C ILE A 358 19.74 23.67 4.23
N SER A 359 19.59 22.96 5.36
CA SER A 359 19.44 23.58 6.68
C SER A 359 20.69 24.39 7.09
N ARG A 360 21.91 23.93 6.77
CA ARG A 360 23.15 24.72 7.01
C ARG A 360 23.26 25.95 6.11
N ILE A 361 22.75 25.90 4.88
CA ILE A 361 22.72 27.03 3.96
C ILE A 361 21.66 28.06 4.40
N SER A 362 20.44 27.62 4.74
CA SER A 362 19.40 28.50 5.29
C SER A 362 19.82 29.15 6.61
N TYR A 363 20.48 28.41 7.51
CA TYR A 363 20.96 28.96 8.79
C TYR A 363 22.13 29.94 8.63
N ARG A 364 22.94 29.80 7.57
CA ARG A 364 23.99 30.79 7.23
C ARG A 364 23.44 32.03 6.56
N LEU A 365 22.40 31.91 5.74
CA LEU A 365 21.73 33.06 5.11
C LEU A 365 20.98 33.90 6.14
N LEU A 366 20.30 33.27 7.11
CA LEU A 366 19.61 33.96 8.22
C LEU A 366 20.54 34.64 9.25
N LYS A 367 21.85 34.41 9.20
CA LYS A 367 22.85 35.05 10.08
C LYS A 367 23.67 36.13 9.37
N MET A 368 23.44 36.37 8.08
CA MET A 368 24.13 37.38 7.28
C MET A 368 23.27 38.62 6.98
N GLU A 369 22.08 38.74 7.60
CA GLU A 369 21.29 39.98 7.64
C GLU A 369 21.37 40.65 9.01
#